data_AF-A0A2I0N9M3-F1
#
_entry.id   AF-A0A2I0N9M3-F1
#
_cell.length_a   1.000
_cell.length_b   1.000
_cell.length_c   1.000
_cell.angle_alpha   90.00
_cell.angle_beta   90.00
_cell.angle_gamma   90.00
#
_symmetry.space_group_name_H-M   'P 1'
#
loop_
_entity.id
_entity.type
_entity.pdbx_description
1 polymer ?
#
loop_
_entity_poly.entity_id
_entity_poly.type
_entity_poly.pdbx_seq_one_letter_code
_entity_poly.pdbx_strand_id
1 'polypeptide(L)'
;MKGFSTGRTYPETLTEMEREESGPDEYQMRMAAELAGMRRRGERESARGRRKEGATASRKRFARDLDDNLHKMSHIRGWIALGRFLGPLLLAAAYIYSITLLYPDNFATVYTFMATFAFTPAGKFTASAMAPMFGTWQSALLLGTIDMLTGLFLIYNYDLTHKIPGVGRQLIKIEKKGATELQKRNWIRNVAFFGVVVFVAFPFYGTGSIGGSVVARIIGMKRWRAFLAVLVGAYGGTAVMAIFGASVAQAFRTNLALGVGVSIAVVGILTAAALLWRRSRIKKRATEPSAEPGLAHDADGKTCGDAPAQPFEQPAGK
;
A
#
# COMPACT_ATOMS: atom_id res chain seq x y z
N MET A 1 -42.11 17.19 31.72
CA MET A 1 -42.44 16.98 33.15
C MET A 1 -41.38 16.07 33.77
N LYS A 2 -40.40 16.64 34.48
CA LYS A 2 -39.53 15.94 35.43
C LYS A 2 -39.27 16.92 36.58
N GLY A 3 -39.53 16.44 37.79
CA GLY A 3 -39.70 17.24 39.00
C GLY A 3 -38.46 18.00 39.43
N PHE A 4 -38.69 19.23 39.88
CA PHE A 4 -37.69 20.07 40.54
C PHE A 4 -37.98 20.01 42.04
N SER A 5 -37.47 18.99 42.72
CA SER A 5 -37.47 18.96 44.19
C SER A 5 -36.25 19.74 44.69
N THR A 6 -36.46 20.98 45.11
CA THR A 6 -35.54 21.64 46.04
C THR A 6 -36.36 22.27 47.15
N GLY A 7 -36.90 21.39 48.00
CA GLY A 7 -37.32 21.78 49.34
C GLY A 7 -36.06 22.14 50.12
N ARG A 8 -35.77 23.43 50.24
CA ARG A 8 -34.99 23.97 51.35
C ARG A 8 -35.96 24.68 52.26
N THR A 9 -36.37 23.99 53.32
CA THR A 9 -36.97 24.58 54.51
C THR A 9 -35.95 25.55 55.10
N TYR A 10 -36.25 26.84 55.02
CA TYR A 10 -35.48 27.86 55.73
C TYR A 10 -35.89 27.82 57.21
N PRO A 11 -34.95 27.87 58.16
CA PRO A 11 -35.29 28.11 59.55
C PRO A 11 -35.82 29.55 59.65
N GLU A 12 -37.12 29.70 59.90
CA GLU A 12 -37.83 30.98 60.10
C GLU A 12 -37.29 31.77 61.32
N THR A 13 -36.41 31.14 62.12
CA THR A 13 -35.95 31.62 63.42
C THR A 13 -34.73 32.55 63.37
N LEU A 14 -34.03 32.68 62.23
CA LEU A 14 -32.91 33.63 62.08
C LEU A 14 -33.35 35.01 61.57
N THR A 15 -34.53 35.10 60.95
CA THR A 15 -35.04 36.34 60.35
C THR A 15 -35.66 37.32 61.33
N GLU A 16 -35.99 36.89 62.56
CA GLU A 16 -36.57 37.77 63.57
C GLU A 16 -35.51 38.45 64.45
N MET A 17 -34.38 37.78 64.73
CA MET A 17 -33.32 38.37 65.59
C MET A 17 -32.47 39.43 64.87
N GLU A 18 -32.28 39.37 63.54
CA GLU A 18 -31.62 40.46 62.78
C GLU A 18 -32.57 41.66 62.51
N ARG A 19 -33.88 41.48 62.72
CA ARG A 19 -34.89 42.52 62.45
C ARG A 19 -34.94 43.58 63.56
N GLU A 20 -34.40 43.28 64.74
CA GLU A 20 -34.40 44.18 65.90
C GLU A 20 -33.16 45.10 65.95
N GLU A 21 -32.07 44.75 65.27
CA GLU A 21 -30.79 45.49 65.31
C GLU A 21 -30.56 46.42 64.10
N SER A 22 -31.31 46.24 63.01
CA SER A 22 -31.20 47.06 61.79
C SER A 22 -32.54 47.71 61.47
N GLY A 23 -32.56 49.04 61.34
CA GLY A 23 -33.78 49.80 61.11
C GLY A 23 -34.58 49.31 59.90
N PRO A 24 -35.92 49.47 59.90
CA PRO A 24 -36.83 48.85 58.92
C PRO A 24 -36.46 49.11 57.44
N ASP A 25 -35.76 50.21 57.14
CA ASP A 25 -35.33 50.57 55.79
C ASP A 25 -34.11 49.76 55.31
N GLU A 26 -33.20 49.37 56.19
CA GLU A 26 -31.96 48.68 55.83
C GLU A 26 -32.20 47.19 55.51
N TYR A 27 -33.10 46.55 56.28
CA TYR A 27 -33.54 45.17 56.02
C TYR A 27 -34.28 45.06 54.68
N GLN A 28 -35.18 46.00 54.40
CA GLN A 28 -35.92 46.05 53.13
C GLN A 28 -34.98 46.25 51.94
N MET A 29 -33.96 47.12 52.06
CA MET A 29 -32.95 47.29 51.02
C MET A 29 -32.10 46.04 50.79
N ARG A 30 -31.66 45.36 51.86
CA ARG A 30 -30.89 44.11 51.73
C ARG A 30 -31.70 43.00 51.07
N MET A 31 -32.95 42.83 51.48
CA MET A 31 -33.84 41.81 50.91
C MET A 31 -34.17 42.11 49.44
N ALA A 32 -34.42 43.38 49.09
CA ALA A 32 -34.63 43.80 47.71
C ALA A 32 -33.38 43.57 46.83
N ALA A 33 -32.18 43.84 47.37
CA ALA A 33 -30.91 43.59 46.68
C ALA A 33 -30.66 42.09 46.45
N GLU A 34 -31.01 41.25 47.42
CA GLU A 34 -30.85 39.80 47.32
C GLU A 34 -31.82 39.20 46.27
N LEU A 35 -33.09 39.59 46.31
CA LEU A 35 -34.10 39.20 45.30
C LEU A 35 -33.69 39.65 43.89
N ALA A 36 -33.18 40.88 43.74
CA ALA A 36 -32.66 41.37 42.46
C ALA A 36 -31.41 40.58 41.99
N GLY A 37 -30.58 40.10 42.92
CA GLY A 37 -29.44 39.22 42.65
C GLY A 37 -29.87 37.83 42.17
N MET A 38 -30.89 37.23 42.80
CA MET A 38 -31.43 35.94 42.40
C MET A 38 -32.07 35.99 41.01
N ARG A 39 -32.84 37.04 40.71
CA ARG A 39 -33.47 37.25 39.39
C ARG A 39 -32.43 37.31 38.28
N ARG A 40 -31.34 38.07 38.50
CA ARG A 40 -30.22 38.18 37.55
C ARG A 40 -29.45 36.87 37.34
N ARG A 41 -29.36 35.99 38.35
CA ARG A 41 -28.74 34.66 38.19
C ARG A 41 -29.62 33.74 37.33
N GLY A 42 -30.93 33.72 37.56
CA GLY A 42 -31.87 32.91 36.77
C GLY A 42 -31.88 33.29 35.29
N GLU A 43 -31.84 34.59 34.98
CA GLU A 43 -31.75 35.08 33.59
C GLU A 43 -30.46 34.66 32.90
N ARG A 44 -29.32 34.73 33.60
CA ARG A 44 -28.01 34.31 33.08
C ARG A 44 -27.97 32.80 32.80
N GLU A 45 -28.54 31.98 33.68
CA GLU A 45 -28.61 30.53 33.47
C GLU A 45 -29.52 30.16 32.30
N SER A 46 -30.68 30.81 32.20
CA SER A 46 -31.61 30.62 31.07
C SER A 46 -30.99 31.04 29.72
N ALA A 47 -30.23 32.14 29.70
CA ALA A 47 -29.49 32.57 28.51
C ALA A 47 -28.35 31.58 28.15
N ARG A 48 -27.67 31.01 29.15
CA ARG A 48 -26.60 30.02 28.95
C ARG A 48 -27.15 28.68 28.44
N GLY A 49 -28.34 28.27 28.90
CA GLY A 49 -29.06 27.11 28.40
C GLY A 49 -29.45 27.26 26.92
N ARG A 50 -30.11 28.37 26.57
CA ARG A 50 -30.50 28.67 25.17
C ARG A 50 -29.30 28.74 24.21
N ARG A 51 -28.17 29.32 24.63
CA ARG A 51 -26.94 29.32 23.84
C ARG A 51 -26.38 27.91 23.61
N LYS A 52 -26.39 27.05 24.63
CA LYS A 52 -25.93 25.66 24.50
C LYS A 52 -26.84 24.87 23.57
N GLU A 53 -28.16 25.00 23.71
CA GLU A 53 -29.12 24.32 22.83
C GLU A 53 -28.97 24.77 21.37
N GLY A 54 -28.85 26.08 21.12
CA GLY A 54 -28.60 26.63 19.78
C GLY A 54 -27.30 26.13 19.16
N ALA A 55 -26.21 26.09 19.94
CA ALA A 55 -24.93 25.56 19.48
C ALA A 55 -25.01 24.05 19.16
N THR A 56 -25.74 23.29 19.97
CA THR A 56 -25.91 21.84 19.77
C THR A 56 -26.77 21.54 18.54
N ALA A 57 -27.85 22.30 18.33
CA ALA A 57 -28.72 22.19 17.16
C ALA A 57 -27.99 22.59 15.86
N SER A 58 -27.16 23.64 15.92
CA SER A 58 -26.35 24.09 14.78
C SER A 58 -25.30 23.05 14.40
N ARG A 59 -24.63 22.44 15.39
CA ARG A 59 -23.65 21.36 15.18
C ARG A 59 -24.29 20.10 14.58
N LYS A 60 -25.50 19.75 15.00
CA LYS A 60 -26.27 18.63 14.43
C LYS A 60 -26.71 18.89 12.99
N ARG A 61 -27.12 20.14 12.65
CA ARG A 61 -27.43 20.54 11.27
C ARG A 61 -26.22 20.45 10.37
N PHE A 62 -25.09 21.03 10.79
CA PHE A 62 -23.85 20.99 10.01
C PHE A 62 -23.36 19.55 9.78
N ALA A 63 -23.44 18.68 10.80
CA ALA A 63 -23.07 17.28 10.63
C ALA A 63 -23.95 16.56 9.60
N ARG A 64 -25.26 16.87 9.57
CA ARG A 64 -26.22 16.27 8.64
C ARG A 64 -26.00 16.78 7.21
N ASP A 65 -25.81 18.09 7.03
CA ASP A 65 -25.49 18.69 5.72
C ASP A 65 -24.16 18.18 5.17
N LEU A 66 -23.18 17.90 6.05
CA LEU A 66 -21.90 17.33 5.65
C LEU A 66 -22.06 15.88 5.16
N ASP A 67 -22.92 15.09 5.82
CA ASP A 67 -23.20 13.70 5.45
C ASP A 67 -23.97 13.59 4.13
N ASP A 68 -24.99 14.44 3.96
CA ASP A 68 -25.77 14.54 2.72
C ASP A 68 -24.89 14.98 1.52
N ASN A 69 -23.98 15.93 1.74
CA ASN A 69 -23.00 16.34 0.72
C ASN A 69 -21.91 15.28 0.48
N LEU A 70 -21.51 14.52 1.51
CA LEU A 70 -20.57 13.40 1.35
C LEU A 70 -21.17 12.29 0.48
N HIS A 71 -22.45 11.97 0.66
CA HIS A 71 -23.17 11.00 -0.15
C HIS A 71 -23.31 11.47 -1.60
N LYS A 72 -23.64 12.75 -1.84
CA LYS A 72 -23.72 13.32 -3.19
C LYS A 72 -22.35 13.35 -3.91
N MET A 73 -21.27 13.55 -3.17
CA MET A 73 -19.89 13.46 -3.68
C MET A 73 -19.39 12.02 -3.85
N SER A 74 -20.07 11.01 -3.29
CA SER A 74 -19.66 9.60 -3.43
C SER A 74 -19.80 9.09 -4.87
N HIS A 75 -20.84 9.53 -5.60
CA HIS A 75 -20.99 9.23 -7.02
C HIS A 75 -19.87 9.86 -7.86
N ILE A 76 -19.53 11.13 -7.61
CA ILE A 76 -18.45 11.83 -8.32
C ILE A 76 -17.09 11.18 -8.02
N ARG A 77 -16.86 10.79 -6.76
CA ARG A 77 -15.68 10.01 -6.35
C ARG A 77 -15.63 8.65 -7.04
N GLY A 78 -16.77 7.99 -7.20
CA GLY A 78 -16.91 6.74 -7.95
C GLY A 78 -16.53 6.90 -9.43
N TRP A 79 -17.03 7.94 -10.11
CA TRP A 79 -16.68 8.24 -11.50
C TRP A 79 -15.20 8.63 -11.68
N ILE A 80 -14.63 9.39 -10.74
CA ILE A 80 -13.19 9.71 -10.75
C ILE A 80 -12.34 8.44 -10.51
N ALA A 81 -12.75 7.58 -9.60
CA ALA A 81 -12.08 6.29 -9.35
C ALA A 81 -12.18 5.38 -10.57
N LEU A 82 -13.35 5.32 -11.20
CA LEU A 82 -13.60 4.57 -12.43
C LEU A 82 -12.76 5.08 -13.59
N GLY A 83 -12.66 6.40 -13.78
CA GLY A 83 -11.78 7.00 -14.78
C GLY A 83 -10.29 6.71 -14.54
N ARG A 84 -9.85 6.64 -13.29
CA ARG A 84 -8.47 6.23 -12.93
C ARG A 84 -8.20 4.75 -13.19
N PHE A 85 -9.22 3.90 -13.08
CA PHE A 85 -9.15 2.47 -13.38
C PHE A 85 -9.16 2.20 -14.88
N LEU A 86 -10.12 2.78 -15.61
CA LEU A 86 -10.28 2.60 -17.05
C LEU A 86 -9.22 3.34 -17.87
N GLY A 87 -8.68 4.46 -17.38
CA GLY A 87 -7.72 5.28 -18.13
C GLY A 87 -6.54 4.48 -18.69
N PRO A 88 -5.75 3.76 -17.86
CA PRO A 88 -4.64 2.96 -18.36
C PRO A 88 -5.08 1.81 -19.29
N LEU A 89 -6.27 1.26 -19.10
CA LEU A 89 -6.80 0.16 -19.92
C LEU A 89 -7.24 0.64 -21.30
N LEU A 90 -7.92 1.79 -21.37
CA LEU A 90 -8.24 2.47 -22.62
C LEU A 90 -6.97 2.89 -23.36
N LEU A 91 -5.97 3.39 -22.63
CA LEU A 91 -4.68 3.76 -23.23
C LEU A 91 -3.93 2.55 -23.77
N ALA A 92 -4.00 1.40 -23.09
CA ALA A 92 -3.46 0.14 -23.60
C ALA A 92 -4.22 -0.37 -24.83
N ALA A 93 -5.55 -0.30 -24.84
CA ALA A 93 -6.35 -0.67 -26.00
C ALA A 93 -6.06 0.23 -27.22
N ALA A 94 -5.98 1.55 -27.00
CA ALA A 94 -5.61 2.51 -28.03
C ALA A 94 -4.18 2.26 -28.55
N TYR A 95 -3.25 1.94 -27.65
CA TYR A 95 -1.89 1.59 -28.04
C TYR A 95 -1.84 0.30 -28.87
N ILE A 96 -2.50 -0.78 -28.43
CA ILE A 96 -2.60 -2.03 -29.20
C ILE A 96 -3.20 -1.74 -30.58
N TYR A 97 -4.32 -1.02 -30.65
CA TYR A 97 -4.93 -0.64 -31.92
C TYR A 97 -4.00 0.19 -32.80
N SER A 98 -3.23 1.13 -32.24
CA SER A 98 -2.27 1.91 -33.03
C SER A 98 -1.21 1.02 -33.70
N ILE A 99 -0.85 -0.12 -33.12
CA ILE A 99 0.12 -1.05 -33.70
C ILE A 99 -0.40 -1.73 -34.97
N THR A 100 -1.71 -2.01 -35.10
CA THR A 100 -2.24 -2.52 -36.39
C THR A 100 -2.06 -1.51 -37.51
N LEU A 101 -2.16 -0.22 -37.19
CA LEU A 101 -2.02 0.85 -38.17
C LEU A 101 -0.55 1.11 -38.53
N LEU A 102 0.36 0.96 -37.56
CA LEU A 102 1.80 1.16 -37.78
C LEU A 102 2.49 -0.02 -38.48
N TYR A 103 2.00 -1.25 -38.29
CA TYR A 103 2.59 -2.47 -38.85
C TYR A 103 1.56 -3.34 -39.58
N PRO A 104 0.91 -2.83 -40.65
CA PRO A 104 -0.18 -3.53 -41.32
C PRO A 104 0.24 -4.89 -41.89
N ASP A 105 1.48 -5.03 -42.36
CA ASP A 105 1.97 -6.28 -42.95
C ASP A 105 2.47 -7.30 -41.90
N ASN A 106 2.84 -6.81 -40.70
CA ASN A 106 3.55 -7.61 -39.68
C ASN A 106 2.81 -7.66 -38.32
N PHE A 107 1.56 -7.19 -38.26
CA PHE A 107 0.83 -7.04 -37.00
C PHE A 107 0.75 -8.35 -36.20
N ALA A 108 0.57 -9.50 -36.86
CA ALA A 108 0.50 -10.81 -36.21
C ALA A 108 1.81 -11.15 -35.48
N THR A 109 2.95 -10.91 -36.13
CA THR A 109 4.28 -11.14 -35.54
C THR A 109 4.51 -10.20 -34.36
N VAL A 110 4.21 -8.91 -34.53
CA VAL A 110 4.36 -7.92 -33.46
C VAL A 110 3.48 -8.28 -32.27
N TYR A 111 2.21 -8.64 -32.49
CA TYR A 111 1.32 -9.09 -31.41
C TYR A 111 1.76 -10.37 -30.74
N THR A 112 2.38 -11.29 -31.48
CA THR A 112 2.98 -12.49 -30.88
C THR A 112 4.09 -12.09 -29.91
N PHE A 113 5.01 -11.21 -30.29
CA PHE A 113 6.03 -10.69 -29.36
C PHE A 113 5.42 -9.95 -28.17
N MET A 114 4.39 -9.14 -28.38
CA MET A 114 3.70 -8.43 -27.30
C MET A 114 3.02 -9.39 -26.32
N ALA A 115 2.37 -10.44 -26.83
CA ALA A 115 1.73 -11.48 -26.02
C ALA A 115 2.78 -12.33 -25.27
N THR A 116 3.84 -12.76 -25.96
CA THR A 116 4.96 -13.48 -25.32
C THR A 116 5.57 -12.63 -24.21
N PHE A 117 5.77 -11.33 -24.43
CA PHE A 117 6.28 -10.42 -23.40
C PHE A 117 5.35 -10.38 -22.17
N ALA A 118 4.04 -10.28 -22.38
CA ALA A 118 3.05 -10.13 -21.31
C ALA A 118 2.82 -11.42 -20.51
N PHE A 119 2.83 -12.58 -21.16
CA PHE A 119 2.43 -13.85 -20.55
C PHE A 119 3.59 -14.79 -20.18
N THR A 120 4.81 -14.49 -20.60
CA THR A 120 5.97 -15.35 -20.31
C THR A 120 6.72 -14.84 -19.07
N PRO A 121 7.18 -15.73 -18.18
CA PRO A 121 8.04 -15.35 -17.05
C PRO A 121 9.32 -14.59 -17.45
N ALA A 122 9.75 -14.76 -18.70
CA ALA A 122 10.92 -14.15 -19.31
C ALA A 122 10.56 -12.96 -20.22
N GLY A 123 9.52 -12.18 -19.90
CA GLY A 123 8.99 -11.14 -20.79
C GLY A 123 10.07 -10.20 -21.39
N LYS A 124 11.02 -9.70 -20.59
CA LYS A 124 12.08 -8.80 -21.12
C LYS A 124 13.07 -9.48 -22.07
N PHE A 125 13.21 -10.81 -22.03
CA PHE A 125 14.00 -11.55 -23.03
C PHE A 125 13.31 -11.58 -24.40
N THR A 126 12.00 -11.35 -24.45
CA THR A 126 11.28 -11.19 -25.71
C THR A 126 11.81 -10.00 -26.52
N ALA A 127 12.31 -8.95 -25.86
CA ALA A 127 12.94 -7.80 -26.52
C ALA A 127 14.27 -8.16 -27.20
N SER A 128 15.07 -9.07 -26.63
CA SER A 128 16.32 -9.51 -27.27
C SER A 128 16.06 -10.35 -28.52
N ALA A 129 14.96 -11.11 -28.55
CA ALA A 129 14.54 -11.85 -29.73
C ALA A 129 13.95 -10.95 -30.81
N MET A 130 13.19 -9.91 -30.46
CA MET A 130 12.55 -9.01 -31.41
C MET A 130 13.52 -8.03 -32.09
N ALA A 131 14.55 -7.57 -31.37
CA ALA A 131 15.46 -6.51 -31.83
C ALA A 131 16.19 -6.79 -33.16
N PRO A 132 16.67 -8.01 -33.46
CA PRO A 132 17.29 -8.31 -34.75
C PRO A 132 16.34 -8.22 -35.96
N MET A 133 15.02 -8.33 -35.73
CA MET A 133 14.01 -8.31 -36.79
C MET A 133 13.42 -6.92 -37.03
N PHE A 134 13.09 -6.20 -35.96
CA PHE A 134 12.36 -4.92 -36.05
C PHE A 134 13.23 -3.70 -35.70
N GLY A 135 14.44 -3.92 -35.21
CA GLY A 135 15.35 -2.88 -34.74
C GLY A 135 15.29 -2.67 -33.23
N THR A 136 16.45 -2.33 -32.66
CA THR A 136 16.66 -2.20 -31.22
C THR A 136 15.70 -1.21 -30.56
N TRP A 137 15.57 -0.01 -31.14
CA TRP A 137 14.75 1.05 -30.55
C TRP A 137 13.27 0.78 -30.71
N GLN A 138 12.87 0.20 -31.84
CA GLN A 138 11.49 -0.22 -32.09
C GLN A 138 11.06 -1.29 -31.09
N SER A 139 11.87 -2.32 -30.85
CA SER A 139 11.55 -3.34 -29.84
C SER A 139 11.51 -2.78 -28.42
N ALA A 140 12.45 -1.88 -28.09
CA ALA A 140 12.49 -1.25 -26.78
C ALA A 140 11.26 -0.37 -26.52
N LEU A 141 10.83 0.41 -27.53
CA LEU A 141 9.62 1.22 -27.46
C LEU A 141 8.39 0.31 -27.39
N LEU A 142 8.27 -0.64 -28.31
CA LEU A 142 7.06 -1.45 -28.43
C LEU A 142 6.75 -2.24 -27.15
N LEU A 143 7.75 -2.95 -26.65
CA LEU A 143 7.61 -3.78 -25.46
C LEU A 143 7.73 -2.96 -24.17
N GLY A 144 8.56 -1.91 -24.17
CA GLY A 144 8.70 -1.00 -23.04
C GLY A 144 7.42 -0.22 -22.75
N THR A 145 6.65 0.16 -23.77
CA THR A 145 5.34 0.80 -23.59
C THR A 145 4.36 -0.15 -22.92
N ILE A 146 4.31 -1.43 -23.29
CA ILE A 146 3.43 -2.42 -22.64
C ILE A 146 3.81 -2.61 -21.18
N ASP A 147 5.10 -2.76 -20.89
CA ASP A 147 5.62 -2.90 -19.53
C ASP A 147 5.25 -1.66 -18.69
N MET A 148 5.48 -0.47 -19.24
CA MET A 148 5.11 0.82 -18.63
C MET A 148 3.60 0.91 -18.37
N LEU A 149 2.75 0.54 -19.33
CA LEU A 149 1.29 0.59 -19.18
C LEU A 149 0.79 -0.37 -18.11
N THR A 150 1.39 -1.55 -18.06
CA THR A 150 1.11 -2.54 -17.02
C THR A 150 1.46 -1.96 -15.64
N GLY A 151 2.63 -1.35 -15.48
CA GLY A 151 3.00 -0.71 -14.23
C GLY A 151 2.14 0.51 -13.88
N LEU A 152 1.79 1.34 -14.87
CA LEU A 152 0.88 2.48 -14.70
C LEU A 152 -0.48 2.00 -14.17
N PHE A 153 -1.03 0.93 -14.75
CA PHE A 153 -2.25 0.30 -14.28
C PHE A 153 -2.12 -0.14 -12.82
N LEU A 154 -1.03 -0.81 -12.43
CA LEU A 154 -0.84 -1.24 -11.03
C LEU A 154 -0.65 -0.06 -10.05
N ILE A 155 0.06 1.00 -10.45
CA ILE A 155 0.28 2.18 -9.59
C ILE A 155 -1.05 2.87 -9.26
N TYR A 156 -1.93 3.00 -10.25
CA TYR A 156 -3.24 3.64 -10.09
C TYR A 156 -4.27 2.73 -9.43
N ASN A 157 -4.13 1.42 -9.61
CA ASN A 157 -5.00 0.39 -9.03
C ASN A 157 -4.33 -0.32 -7.84
N TYR A 158 -3.46 0.34 -7.09
CA TYR A 158 -2.70 -0.28 -5.99
C TYR A 158 -3.59 -0.87 -4.87
N ASP A 159 -4.84 -0.43 -4.75
CA ASP A 159 -5.80 -1.01 -3.81
C ASP A 159 -6.13 -2.48 -4.16
N LEU A 160 -5.95 -2.89 -5.43
CA LEU A 160 -6.00 -4.29 -5.85
C LEU A 160 -4.81 -5.09 -5.27
N THR A 161 -3.65 -4.47 -5.11
CA THR A 161 -2.42 -5.14 -4.64
C THR A 161 -2.52 -5.60 -3.18
N HIS A 162 -3.31 -4.89 -2.35
CA HIS A 162 -3.55 -5.27 -0.96
C HIS A 162 -4.38 -6.56 -0.80
N LYS A 163 -5.04 -7.02 -1.86
CA LYS A 163 -5.84 -8.24 -1.86
C LYS A 163 -5.06 -9.50 -2.25
N ILE A 164 -3.75 -9.37 -2.53
CA ILE A 164 -2.89 -10.52 -2.90
C ILE A 164 -2.48 -11.28 -1.63
N PRO A 165 -2.92 -12.55 -1.44
CA PRO A 165 -2.53 -13.37 -0.29
C PRO A 165 -1.02 -13.67 -0.35
N GLY A 166 -0.25 -13.17 0.63
CA GLY A 166 1.19 -13.46 0.79
C GLY A 166 2.08 -12.22 1.00
N VAL A 167 1.81 -11.11 0.30
CA VAL A 167 2.64 -9.88 0.40
C VAL A 167 2.27 -9.02 1.62
N GLY A 168 1.02 -9.10 2.08
CA GLY A 168 0.45 -8.19 3.09
C GLY A 168 1.04 -8.27 4.51
N ARG A 169 1.44 -9.46 5.02
CA ARG A 169 1.85 -9.58 6.45
C ARG A 169 3.24 -9.03 6.75
N GLN A 170 4.19 -9.20 5.83
CA GLN A 170 5.54 -8.64 5.99
C GLN A 170 5.56 -7.14 5.67
N LEU A 171 4.64 -6.70 4.79
CA LEU A 171 4.45 -5.32 4.40
C LEU A 171 3.96 -4.43 5.56
N ILE A 172 2.92 -4.85 6.28
CA ILE A 172 2.37 -4.09 7.42
C ILE A 172 3.43 -3.92 8.54
N LYS A 173 4.34 -4.88 8.69
CA LYS A 173 5.45 -4.81 9.67
C LYS A 173 6.53 -3.80 9.26
N ILE A 174 6.85 -3.71 7.97
CA ILE A 174 7.82 -2.74 7.43
C ILE A 174 7.22 -1.32 7.42
N GLU A 175 5.94 -1.19 7.10
CA GLU A 175 5.23 0.09 7.10
C GLU A 175 5.12 0.67 8.52
N LYS A 176 4.77 -0.14 9.51
CA LYS A 176 4.70 0.29 10.93
C LYS A 176 6.07 0.61 11.56
N LYS A 177 7.16 0.00 11.10
CA LYS A 177 8.51 0.22 11.64
C LYS A 177 9.35 1.24 10.85
N GLY A 178 9.09 1.41 9.55
CA GLY A 178 9.89 2.23 8.65
C GLY A 178 9.33 3.63 8.38
N ALA A 179 8.00 3.80 8.37
CA ALA A 179 7.39 5.08 8.00
C ALA A 179 7.71 6.22 9.00
N THR A 180 7.94 5.88 10.27
CA THR A 180 8.17 6.86 11.34
C THR A 180 9.61 7.36 11.40
N GLU A 181 10.59 6.62 10.84
CA GLU A 181 12.01 7.05 10.83
C GLU A 181 12.61 7.33 9.45
N LEU A 182 12.19 6.65 8.37
CA LEU A 182 12.73 6.92 7.03
C LEU A 182 12.23 8.24 6.41
N GLN A 183 11.15 8.83 6.93
CA GLN A 183 10.60 10.09 6.40
C GLN A 183 11.38 11.34 6.81
N LYS A 184 12.33 11.25 7.76
CA LYS A 184 13.08 12.42 8.25
C LYS A 184 14.24 12.86 7.34
N ARG A 185 14.65 12.06 6.32
CA ARG A 185 15.76 12.42 5.41
C ARG A 185 15.39 12.29 3.93
N ASN A 186 15.44 13.41 3.21
CA ASN A 186 15.19 13.49 1.76
C ASN A 186 16.10 12.59 0.91
N TRP A 187 17.31 12.24 1.37
CA TRP A 187 18.25 11.38 0.65
C TRP A 187 17.72 9.95 0.47
N ILE A 188 17.08 9.38 1.50
CA ILE A 188 16.53 8.01 1.47
C ILE A 188 15.46 7.88 0.39
N ARG A 189 14.69 8.95 0.17
CA ARG A 189 13.64 9.01 -0.86
C ARG A 189 14.19 8.97 -2.28
N ASN A 190 15.39 9.52 -2.51
CA ASN A 190 16.05 9.45 -3.82
C ASN A 190 16.70 8.08 -4.02
N VAL A 191 17.33 7.51 -2.98
CA VAL A 191 17.86 6.14 -3.02
C VAL A 191 16.76 5.13 -3.33
N ALA A 192 15.58 5.27 -2.71
CA ALA A 192 14.42 4.44 -3.00
C ALA A 192 13.96 4.53 -4.46
N PHE A 193 13.99 5.73 -5.05
CA PHE A 193 13.65 5.92 -6.46
C PHE A 193 14.60 5.14 -7.38
N PHE A 194 15.91 5.30 -7.20
CA PHE A 194 16.90 4.57 -8.00
C PHE A 194 16.83 3.06 -7.77
N GLY A 195 16.59 2.61 -6.54
CA GLY A 195 16.39 1.20 -6.22
C GLY A 195 15.22 0.60 -7.01
N VAL A 196 14.09 1.31 -7.10
CA VAL A 196 12.95 0.88 -7.92
C VAL A 196 13.29 0.89 -9.40
N VAL A 197 13.97 1.92 -9.91
CA VAL A 197 14.39 1.97 -11.32
C VAL A 197 15.22 0.75 -11.70
N VAL A 198 16.27 0.45 -10.90
CA VAL A 198 17.15 -0.69 -11.13
C VAL A 198 16.39 -2.00 -10.99
N PHE A 199 15.52 -2.12 -9.99
CA PHE A 199 14.67 -3.30 -9.80
C PHE A 199 13.78 -3.56 -11.03
N VAL A 200 13.08 -2.53 -11.52
CA VAL A 200 12.24 -2.62 -12.72
C VAL A 200 13.06 -2.94 -13.96
N ALA A 201 14.23 -2.33 -14.13
CA ALA A 201 15.09 -2.56 -15.28
C ALA A 201 15.60 -4.00 -15.36
N PHE A 202 15.70 -4.67 -14.22
CA PHE A 202 16.28 -6.00 -14.16
C PHE A 202 15.37 -7.05 -14.83
N PRO A 203 15.92 -7.93 -15.68
CA PRO A 203 15.13 -8.88 -16.47
C PRO A 203 14.83 -10.17 -15.70
N PHE A 204 14.40 -10.07 -14.44
CA PHE A 204 14.01 -11.23 -13.64
C PHE A 204 12.50 -11.32 -13.45
N TYR A 205 12.04 -12.56 -13.21
CA TYR A 205 10.64 -12.81 -12.95
C TYR A 205 10.17 -12.03 -11.73
N GLY A 206 9.08 -11.29 -11.89
CA GLY A 206 8.52 -10.47 -10.82
C GLY A 206 9.29 -9.20 -10.49
N THR A 207 10.41 -8.86 -11.17
CA THR A 207 11.13 -7.58 -10.94
C THR A 207 10.71 -6.46 -11.87
N GLY A 208 10.09 -6.78 -13.02
CA GLY A 208 9.59 -5.80 -14.01
C GLY A 208 8.52 -4.83 -13.48
N SER A 209 7.81 -4.14 -14.37
CA SER A 209 6.92 -3.04 -13.96
C SER A 209 5.82 -3.47 -13.00
N ILE A 210 5.38 -4.73 -13.06
CA ILE A 210 4.46 -5.33 -12.07
C ILE A 210 5.06 -5.24 -10.67
N GLY A 211 6.17 -5.94 -10.41
CA GLY A 211 6.77 -5.98 -9.07
C GLY A 211 7.30 -4.63 -8.63
N GLY A 212 7.92 -3.85 -9.53
CA GLY A 212 8.43 -2.53 -9.18
C GLY A 212 7.34 -1.54 -8.82
N SER A 213 6.16 -1.62 -9.45
CA SER A 213 4.99 -0.82 -9.06
C SER A 213 4.51 -1.17 -7.66
N VAL A 214 4.47 -2.47 -7.34
CA VAL A 214 4.14 -2.94 -5.99
C VAL A 214 5.17 -2.45 -4.98
N VAL A 215 6.46 -2.68 -5.22
CA VAL A 215 7.55 -2.24 -4.33
C VAL A 215 7.55 -0.72 -4.13
N ALA A 216 7.38 0.06 -5.19
CA ALA A 216 7.33 1.52 -5.09
C ALA A 216 6.19 2.01 -4.20
N ARG A 217 5.03 1.38 -4.31
CA ARG A 217 3.84 1.74 -3.52
C ARG A 217 3.97 1.25 -2.07
N ILE A 218 4.59 0.10 -1.86
CA ILE A 218 4.98 -0.43 -0.54
C ILE A 218 5.90 0.54 0.22
N ILE A 219 6.87 1.13 -0.47
CA ILE A 219 7.80 2.11 0.12
C ILE A 219 7.11 3.47 0.38
N GLY A 220 5.83 3.61 0.02
CA GLY A 220 5.06 4.85 0.20
C GLY A 220 5.45 5.94 -0.80
N MET A 221 6.00 5.57 -1.97
CA MET A 221 6.32 6.57 -3.00
C MET A 221 5.04 7.27 -3.51
N LYS A 222 5.15 8.58 -3.71
CA LYS A 222 4.12 9.37 -4.40
C LYS A 222 3.87 8.75 -5.79
N ARG A 223 2.61 8.66 -6.22
CA ARG A 223 2.19 8.01 -7.48
C ARG A 223 3.02 8.45 -8.69
N TRP A 224 3.24 9.76 -8.86
CA TRP A 224 4.05 10.30 -9.97
C TRP A 224 5.50 9.84 -9.95
N ARG A 225 6.12 9.71 -8.77
CA ARG A 225 7.50 9.22 -8.65
C ARG A 225 7.61 7.72 -8.87
N ALA A 226 6.62 6.96 -8.41
CA ALA A 226 6.52 5.55 -8.74
C ALA A 226 6.39 5.35 -10.26
N PHE A 227 5.53 6.15 -10.90
CA PHE A 227 5.37 6.12 -12.35
C PHE A 227 6.66 6.46 -13.08
N LEU A 228 7.36 7.54 -12.70
CA LEU A 228 8.65 7.88 -13.31
C LEU A 228 9.71 6.79 -13.11
N ALA A 229 9.76 6.15 -11.93
CA ALA A 229 10.71 5.07 -11.68
C ALA A 229 10.41 3.86 -12.58
N VAL A 230 9.13 3.50 -12.69
CA VAL A 230 8.67 2.41 -13.57
C VAL A 230 8.89 2.75 -15.03
N LEU A 231 8.62 3.99 -15.46
CA LEU A 231 8.84 4.46 -16.82
C LEU A 231 10.32 4.29 -17.23
N VAL A 232 11.22 4.83 -16.42
CA VAL A 232 12.66 4.76 -16.70
C VAL A 232 13.17 3.32 -16.63
N GLY A 233 12.72 2.54 -15.65
CA GLY A 233 13.11 1.14 -15.53
C GLY A 233 12.54 0.25 -16.64
N ALA A 234 11.30 0.49 -17.09
CA ALA A 234 10.64 -0.26 -18.15
C ALA A 234 11.42 -0.10 -19.44
N TYR A 235 11.55 1.14 -19.93
CA TYR A 235 12.28 1.44 -21.16
C TYR A 235 13.78 1.15 -21.04
N GLY A 236 14.41 1.46 -19.91
CA GLY A 236 15.82 1.15 -19.69
C GLY A 236 16.09 -0.35 -19.73
N GLY A 237 15.27 -1.14 -19.04
CA GLY A 237 15.39 -2.60 -19.03
C GLY A 237 15.13 -3.23 -20.39
N THR A 238 14.07 -2.80 -21.09
CA THR A 238 13.78 -3.34 -22.43
C THR A 238 14.81 -2.90 -23.46
N ALA A 239 15.32 -1.66 -23.39
CA ALA A 239 16.39 -1.18 -24.25
C ALA A 239 17.69 -1.98 -24.05
N VAL A 240 18.11 -2.22 -22.81
CA VAL A 240 19.30 -3.03 -22.52
C VAL A 240 19.15 -4.44 -23.12
N MET A 241 17.99 -5.08 -22.96
CA MET A 241 17.76 -6.41 -23.53
C MET A 241 17.69 -6.40 -25.06
N ALA A 242 17.10 -5.37 -25.65
CA ALA A 242 17.08 -5.20 -27.11
C ALA A 242 18.51 -5.01 -27.67
N ILE A 243 19.33 -4.17 -27.02
CA ILE A 243 20.74 -3.96 -27.40
C ILE A 243 21.52 -5.26 -27.28
N PHE A 244 21.31 -6.01 -26.20
CA PHE A 244 21.93 -7.31 -26.01
C PHE A 244 21.58 -8.27 -27.14
N GLY A 245 20.29 -8.40 -27.48
CA GLY A 245 19.83 -9.25 -28.58
C GLY A 245 20.39 -8.87 -29.94
N ALA A 246 20.39 -7.57 -30.26
CA ALA A 246 20.98 -7.04 -31.48
C ALA A 246 22.49 -7.30 -31.56
N SER A 247 23.21 -7.12 -30.45
CA SER A 247 24.66 -7.37 -30.36
C SER A 247 24.99 -8.85 -30.58
N VAL A 248 24.23 -9.75 -29.95
CA VAL A 248 24.42 -11.21 -30.13
C VAL A 248 24.14 -11.59 -31.58
N ALA A 249 23.01 -11.15 -32.15
CA ALA A 249 22.69 -11.44 -33.55
C ALA A 249 23.75 -10.89 -34.52
N GLN A 250 24.30 -9.72 -34.23
CA GLN A 250 25.39 -9.15 -35.02
C GLN A 250 26.65 -10.01 -34.94
N ALA A 251 27.01 -10.53 -33.76
CA ALA A 251 28.15 -11.42 -33.60
C ALA A 251 28.00 -12.69 -34.47
N PHE A 252 26.81 -13.30 -34.49
CA PHE A 252 26.51 -14.45 -35.35
C PHE A 252 26.57 -14.13 -36.84
N ARG A 253 26.12 -12.94 -37.26
CA ARG A 253 26.18 -12.50 -38.67
C ARG A 253 27.61 -12.24 -39.14
N THR A 254 28.48 -11.71 -38.28
CA THR A 254 29.87 -11.42 -38.63
C THR A 254 30.72 -12.69 -38.68
N ASN A 255 30.61 -13.55 -37.66
CA ASN A 255 31.37 -14.79 -37.60
C ASN A 255 30.70 -15.78 -36.64
N LEU A 256 30.38 -16.97 -37.14
CA LEU A 256 29.76 -18.03 -36.33
C LEU A 256 30.58 -18.37 -35.08
N ALA A 257 31.92 -18.37 -35.16
CA ALA A 257 32.79 -18.64 -34.03
C ALA A 257 32.70 -17.54 -32.94
N LEU A 258 32.56 -16.27 -33.35
CA LEU A 258 32.36 -15.17 -32.40
C LEU A 258 30.97 -15.26 -31.74
N GLY A 259 29.92 -15.54 -32.51
CA GLY A 259 28.57 -15.75 -31.97
C GLY A 259 28.50 -16.89 -30.95
N VAL A 260 29.12 -18.03 -31.28
CA VAL A 260 29.24 -19.17 -30.36
C VAL A 260 30.07 -18.80 -29.12
N GLY A 261 31.20 -18.12 -29.31
CA GLY A 261 32.06 -17.67 -28.20
C GLY A 261 31.33 -16.76 -27.21
N VAL A 262 30.59 -15.77 -27.69
CA VAL A 262 29.76 -14.88 -26.85
C VAL A 262 28.68 -15.66 -26.11
N SER A 263 28.02 -16.59 -26.80
CA SER A 263 26.97 -17.42 -26.20
C SER A 263 27.52 -18.30 -25.06
N ILE A 264 28.67 -18.93 -25.27
CA ILE A 264 29.36 -19.73 -24.25
C ILE A 264 29.78 -18.84 -23.07
N ALA A 265 30.31 -17.64 -23.32
CA ALA A 265 30.70 -16.72 -22.26
C ALA A 265 29.51 -16.33 -21.37
N VAL A 266 28.36 -15.99 -21.97
CA VAL A 266 27.14 -15.65 -21.22
C VAL A 266 26.67 -16.82 -20.37
N VAL A 267 26.58 -18.02 -20.95
CA VAL A 267 26.18 -19.23 -20.21
C VAL A 267 27.18 -19.57 -19.10
N GLY A 268 28.48 -19.44 -19.36
CA GLY A 268 29.54 -19.65 -18.39
C GLY A 268 29.45 -18.70 -17.20
N ILE A 269 29.23 -17.41 -17.44
CA ILE A 269 29.05 -16.40 -16.39
C ILE A 269 27.81 -16.70 -15.54
N LEU A 270 26.67 -17.02 -16.16
CA LEU A 270 25.44 -17.35 -15.45
C LEU A 270 25.61 -18.62 -14.60
N THR A 271 26.29 -19.64 -15.14
CA THR A 271 26.57 -20.89 -14.44
C THR A 271 27.50 -20.65 -13.25
N ALA A 272 28.58 -19.89 -13.44
CA ALA A 272 29.51 -19.52 -12.36
C ALA A 272 28.80 -18.73 -11.26
N ALA A 273 27.96 -17.75 -11.62
CA ALA A 273 27.16 -16.99 -10.67
C ALA A 273 26.20 -17.89 -9.87
N ALA A 274 25.53 -18.84 -10.54
CA ALA A 274 24.65 -19.82 -9.89
C ALA A 274 25.41 -20.74 -8.93
N LEU A 275 26.61 -21.21 -9.33
CA LEU A 275 27.46 -22.04 -8.48
C LEU A 275 27.98 -21.28 -7.25
N LEU A 276 28.39 -20.02 -7.41
CA LEU A 276 28.79 -19.15 -6.30
C LEU A 276 27.61 -18.87 -5.35
N TRP A 277 26.42 -18.65 -5.90
CA TRP A 277 25.21 -18.49 -5.12
C TRP A 277 24.85 -19.76 -4.34
N ARG A 278 24.98 -20.95 -4.96
CA ARG A 278 24.75 -22.24 -4.28
C ARG A 278 25.78 -22.49 -3.17
N ARG A 279 27.06 -22.19 -3.41
CA ARG A 279 28.13 -22.32 -2.40
C ARG A 279 27.89 -21.42 -1.19
N SER A 280 27.49 -20.17 -1.41
CA SER A 280 27.20 -19.23 -0.32
C SER A 280 25.97 -19.62 0.50
N ARG A 281 24.95 -20.24 -0.11
CA ARG A 281 23.81 -20.83 0.61
C ARG A 281 24.20 -22.02 1.50
N ILE A 282 25.08 -22.90 1.02
CA ILE A 282 25.55 -24.06 1.79
C ILE A 282 26.37 -23.62 3.01
N LYS A 283 27.29 -22.66 2.85
CA LYS A 283 28.06 -22.12 3.98
C LYS A 283 27.17 -21.51 5.07
N LYS A 284 26.10 -20.80 4.70
CA LYS A 284 25.14 -20.22 5.66
C LYS A 284 24.34 -21.28 6.41
N ARG A 285 23.91 -22.36 5.74
CA ARG A 285 23.24 -23.50 6.40
C ARG A 285 24.16 -24.29 7.34
N ALA A 286 25.47 -24.31 7.07
CA ALA A 286 26.46 -24.96 7.93
C ALA A 286 26.89 -24.11 9.14
N THR A 287 26.52 -22.82 9.19
CA THR A 287 26.86 -21.90 10.29
C THR A 287 25.68 -21.53 11.18
N GLU A 288 24.44 -21.84 10.78
CA GLU A 288 23.29 -21.83 11.69
C GLU A 288 23.30 -23.16 12.47
N PRO A 289 23.49 -23.16 13.79
CA PRO A 289 23.33 -24.37 14.59
C PRO A 289 21.88 -24.82 14.44
N SER A 290 21.69 -26.09 14.11
CA SER A 290 20.41 -26.77 14.18
C SER A 290 19.77 -26.52 15.54
N ALA A 291 18.77 -25.64 15.59
CA ALA A 291 17.79 -25.68 16.65
C ALA A 291 17.10 -27.03 16.54
N GLU A 292 17.43 -27.92 17.48
CA GLU A 292 16.91 -29.28 17.52
C GLU A 292 15.36 -29.27 17.48
N PRO A 293 14.75 -30.20 16.73
CA PRO A 293 13.32 -30.42 16.82
C PRO A 293 13.04 -31.25 18.07
N GLY A 294 12.57 -30.58 19.13
CA GLY A 294 11.80 -31.21 20.20
C GLY A 294 12.45 -31.18 21.57
N LEU A 295 12.01 -30.24 22.40
CA LEU A 295 11.54 -30.50 23.77
C LEU A 295 11.03 -29.17 24.33
N ALA A 296 9.70 -29.06 24.45
CA ALA A 296 9.09 -28.04 25.28
C ALA A 296 9.61 -28.26 26.71
N HIS A 297 10.42 -27.34 27.21
CA HIS A 297 10.62 -27.22 28.65
C HIS A 297 9.38 -26.53 29.21
N ASP A 298 8.40 -27.33 29.60
CA ASP A 298 7.39 -26.90 30.56
C ASP A 298 8.10 -26.68 31.91
N ALA A 299 8.03 -25.44 32.37
CA ALA A 299 8.42 -25.03 33.69
C ALA A 299 7.37 -25.55 34.68
N ASP A 300 7.39 -26.85 34.99
CA ASP A 300 6.81 -27.43 36.19
C ASP A 300 7.24 -28.91 36.28
N GLY A 301 8.23 -29.17 37.12
CA GLY A 301 8.74 -30.52 37.35
C GLY A 301 7.69 -31.45 37.94
N LYS A 302 6.99 -32.21 37.10
CA LYS A 302 6.28 -33.43 37.48
C LYS A 302 6.41 -34.48 36.37
N THR A 303 7.20 -35.50 36.65
CA THR A 303 7.24 -36.77 35.93
C THR A 303 5.92 -37.51 36.16
N CYS A 304 5.09 -37.66 35.13
CA CYS A 304 4.09 -38.73 35.09
C CYS A 304 4.68 -39.89 34.31
N GLY A 305 4.97 -40.96 35.04
CA GLY A 305 5.45 -42.22 34.49
C GLY A 305 4.37 -43.01 33.76
N ASP A 306 4.87 -43.92 32.93
CA ASP A 306 4.43 -45.30 32.75
C ASP A 306 2.93 -45.56 32.55
N ALA A 307 2.55 -45.82 31.29
CA ALA A 307 1.54 -46.82 30.97
C ALA A 307 1.82 -47.45 29.58
N PRO A 308 1.50 -48.74 29.37
CA PRO A 308 2.31 -49.63 28.57
C PRO A 308 1.79 -49.89 27.16
N ALA A 309 2.68 -50.45 26.34
CA ALA A 309 2.42 -50.99 25.02
C ALA A 309 1.25 -51.99 25.02
N GLN A 310 0.27 -51.78 24.14
CA GLN A 310 -0.77 -52.75 23.78
C GLN A 310 -0.34 -53.47 22.48
N PRO A 311 -0.39 -54.81 22.42
CA PRO A 311 -0.06 -55.59 21.23
C PRO A 311 -1.30 -55.90 20.36
N PHE A 312 -1.05 -56.07 19.06
CA PHE A 312 -1.78 -56.89 18.06
C PHE A 312 -3.31 -56.82 17.96
N GLU A 313 -3.82 -56.45 16.78
CA GLU A 313 -4.80 -57.27 16.03
C GLU A 313 -4.96 -56.77 14.57
N GLN A 314 -4.62 -57.63 13.61
CA GLN A 314 -5.16 -57.60 12.25
C GLN A 314 -6.57 -58.22 12.27
N PRO A 315 -7.43 -57.87 11.29
CA PRO A 315 -8.05 -58.96 10.57
C PRO A 315 -8.05 -58.78 9.04
N ALA A 316 -8.07 -59.94 8.40
CA ALA A 316 -8.07 -60.20 6.99
C ALA A 316 -9.37 -59.78 6.26
N GLY A 317 -9.22 -59.50 4.95
CA GLY A 317 -10.13 -59.99 3.90
C GLY A 317 -11.38 -59.17 3.59
N LYS A 318 -11.35 -58.42 2.48
CA LYS A 318 -11.84 -58.81 1.16
C LYS A 318 -11.45 -57.77 0.11
#